data_AF-A0A3S0WIS6-F1
#
_entry.id   AF-A0A3S0WIS6-F1
#
_cell.length_a   1.000
_cell.length_b   1.000
_cell.length_c   1.000
_cell.angle_alpha   90.00
_cell.angle_beta   90.00
_cell.angle_gamma   90.00
#
_symmetry.space_group_name_H-M   'P 1'
#
loop_
_entity.id
_entity.type
_entity.pdbx_description
1 polymer ?
#
loop_
_entity_poly.entity_id
_entity_poly.type
_entity_poly.pdbx_seq_one_letter_code
_entity_poly.pdbx_strand_id
1 'polypeptide(L)'
;MYRNLSVDHSLFYIEQHHLDTFLSIAEQMESYDHIVKEAALHKEDAWAIVFNAWLLLQPDEKNHILIQSVDKSLIYSSNFIIYQAVTQDSHFQSIKQRKDATPELLFLAALYLATGLNEWFLYVMKTYNISYMAEKNKEQGYFNIQYRTEDEIQSFLEDQALFIKATIQELKTDSFSKIIKKSCENAYFLYLENFVNQQV
;
A
#
# COMPACT_ATOMS: atom_id res chain seq x y z
N MET A 1 2.50 -1.67 16.39
CA MET A 1 2.95 -0.87 15.24
C MET A 1 1.97 -1.08 14.09
N TYR A 2 1.88 -2.28 13.50
CA TYR A 2 0.67 -2.73 12.79
C TYR A 2 -0.50 -3.01 13.76
N ARG A 3 -0.22 -3.31 15.03
CA ARG A 3 -1.24 -3.57 16.08
C ARG A 3 -2.26 -2.47 16.35
N ASN A 4 -2.04 -1.25 15.85
CA ASN A 4 -3.00 -0.15 15.98
C ASN A 4 -3.95 -0.04 14.78
N LEU A 5 -3.69 -0.82 13.72
CA LEU A 5 -4.56 -0.84 12.56
C LEU A 5 -5.96 -1.31 12.96
N SER A 6 -6.92 -0.67 12.32
CA SER A 6 -8.34 -0.98 12.39
C SER A 6 -8.89 -1.14 10.97
N VAL A 7 -10.13 -1.63 10.85
CA VAL A 7 -10.82 -1.71 9.56
C VAL A 7 -10.93 -0.35 8.87
N ASP A 8 -10.87 0.75 9.63
CA ASP A 8 -10.95 2.10 9.08
C ASP A 8 -9.71 2.49 8.28
N HIS A 9 -8.57 1.83 8.49
CA HIS A 9 -7.34 2.03 7.71
C HIS A 9 -7.39 1.34 6.33
N SER A 10 -8.37 0.48 6.08
CA SER A 10 -8.62 -0.10 4.76
C SER A 10 -9.32 0.91 3.84
N LEU A 11 -8.85 1.03 2.59
CA LEU A 11 -9.55 1.77 1.54
C LEU A 11 -10.71 0.97 0.91
N PHE A 12 -10.78 -0.31 1.23
CA PHE A 12 -11.84 -1.22 0.80
C PHE A 12 -12.81 -1.47 1.94
N TYR A 13 -14.07 -1.74 1.60
CA TYR A 13 -15.01 -2.34 2.53
C TYR A 13 -14.54 -3.77 2.83
N ILE A 14 -14.22 -3.99 4.10
CA ILE A 14 -13.73 -5.26 4.62
C ILE A 14 -14.46 -5.61 5.90
N GLU A 15 -14.47 -6.90 6.23
CA GLU A 15 -14.87 -7.39 7.54
C GLU A 15 -13.68 -7.55 8.47
N GLN A 16 -13.92 -7.54 9.79
CA GLN A 16 -12.90 -7.67 10.83
C GLN A 16 -11.97 -8.87 10.63
N HIS A 17 -12.50 -10.00 10.14
CA HIS A 17 -11.70 -11.21 9.91
C HIS A 17 -10.54 -11.00 8.92
N HIS A 18 -10.66 -10.06 7.98
CA HIS A 18 -9.57 -9.71 7.05
C HIS A 18 -8.41 -9.05 7.81
N LEU A 19 -8.73 -8.12 8.71
CA LEU A 19 -7.74 -7.47 9.56
C LEU A 19 -7.11 -8.49 10.51
N ASP A 20 -7.90 -9.34 11.16
CA ASP A 20 -7.40 -10.35 12.08
C ASP A 20 -6.44 -11.32 11.37
N THR A 21 -6.77 -11.73 10.14
CA THR A 21 -5.90 -12.58 9.31
C THR A 21 -4.59 -11.87 8.99
N PHE A 22 -4.65 -10.61 8.55
CA PHE A 22 -3.45 -9.82 8.29
C PHE A 22 -2.56 -9.67 9.53
N LEU A 23 -3.15 -9.32 10.67
CA LEU A 23 -2.43 -9.14 11.93
C LEU A 23 -1.79 -10.45 12.40
N SER A 24 -2.47 -11.59 12.23
CA SER A 24 -1.92 -12.90 12.56
C SER A 24 -0.70 -13.25 11.69
N ILE A 25 -0.74 -12.95 10.39
CA ILE A 25 0.40 -13.18 9.50
C ILE A 25 1.56 -12.23 9.85
N ALA A 26 1.25 -10.96 10.10
CA ALA A 26 2.24 -9.96 10.50
C ALA A 26 2.96 -10.34 11.80
N GLU A 27 2.24 -10.91 12.77
CA GLU A 27 2.85 -11.41 14.01
C GLU A 27 3.77 -12.61 13.78
N GLN A 28 3.37 -13.54 12.91
CA GLN A 28 4.21 -14.71 12.56
C GLN A 28 5.46 -14.31 11.76
N MET A 29 5.40 -13.19 11.05
CA MET A 29 6.44 -12.72 10.13
C MET A 29 7.12 -11.43 10.62
N GLU A 30 7.10 -11.16 11.93
CA GLU A 30 7.62 -9.93 12.53
C GLU A 30 9.10 -9.64 12.22
N SER A 31 9.89 -10.68 11.93
CA SER A 31 11.30 -10.53 11.54
C SER A 31 11.49 -9.74 10.24
N TYR A 32 10.44 -9.64 9.41
CA TYR A 32 10.43 -8.91 8.15
C TYR A 32 9.88 -7.47 8.28
N ASP A 33 9.46 -7.03 9.47
CA ASP A 33 8.92 -5.68 9.71
C ASP A 33 9.87 -4.55 9.25
N HIS A 34 11.17 -4.80 9.29
CA HIS A 34 12.22 -3.86 8.87
C HIS A 34 12.15 -3.48 7.38
N ILE A 35 11.43 -4.25 6.56
CA ILE A 35 11.20 -3.94 5.14
C ILE A 35 10.33 -2.70 4.98
N VAL A 36 9.40 -2.44 5.91
CA VAL A 36 8.45 -1.32 5.83
C VAL A 36 9.17 -0.01 6.05
N LYS A 37 9.13 0.88 5.05
CA LYS A 37 9.66 2.24 5.14
C LYS A 37 8.54 3.27 5.06
N GLU A 38 8.65 4.28 5.91
CA GLU A 38 7.64 5.34 6.04
C GLU A 38 7.69 6.34 4.88
N ALA A 39 8.91 6.71 4.46
CA ALA A 39 9.20 7.70 3.41
C ALA A 39 8.42 9.03 3.59
N ALA A 40 7.29 9.20 2.89
CA ALA A 40 6.44 10.39 2.94
C ALA A 40 5.30 10.32 3.97
N LEU A 41 5.22 9.22 4.73
CA LEU A 41 4.16 8.95 5.70
C LEU A 41 4.76 8.78 7.10
N HIS A 42 3.91 8.76 8.13
CA HIS A 42 4.34 8.19 9.41
C HIS A 42 4.24 6.67 9.38
N LYS A 43 4.89 6.04 10.36
CA LYS A 43 5.03 4.60 10.41
C LYS A 43 3.71 3.82 10.33
N GLU A 44 2.67 4.22 11.06
CA GLU A 44 1.39 3.50 11.09
C GLU A 44 0.62 3.62 9.77
N ASP A 45 0.64 4.79 9.12
CA ASP A 45 0.15 4.92 7.74
C ASP A 45 0.92 4.02 6.76
N ALA A 46 2.23 3.86 6.94
CA ALA A 46 3.01 2.96 6.11
C ALA A 46 2.52 1.50 6.23
N TRP A 47 2.15 1.08 7.44
CA TRP A 47 1.51 -0.21 7.67
C TRP A 47 0.07 -0.29 7.15
N ALA A 48 -0.67 0.80 7.12
CA ALA A 48 -1.95 0.86 6.43
C ALA A 48 -1.77 0.63 4.92
N ILE A 49 -0.72 1.17 4.29
CA ILE A 49 -0.40 0.87 2.89
C ILE A 49 -0.03 -0.62 2.71
N VAL A 50 0.73 -1.22 3.63
CA VAL A 50 1.01 -2.68 3.62
C VAL A 50 -0.29 -3.46 3.65
N PHE A 51 -1.20 -3.13 4.58
CA PHE A 51 -2.48 -3.83 4.72
C PHE A 51 -3.31 -3.73 3.44
N ASN A 52 -3.42 -2.54 2.86
CA ASN A 52 -4.14 -2.33 1.61
C ASN A 52 -3.50 -3.06 0.42
N ALA A 53 -2.16 -3.11 0.34
CA ALA A 53 -1.45 -3.88 -0.69
C ALA A 53 -1.68 -5.39 -0.52
N TRP A 54 -1.67 -5.89 0.73
CA TRP A 54 -1.98 -7.29 1.04
C TRP A 54 -3.40 -7.66 0.65
N LEU A 55 -4.38 -6.78 0.91
CA LEU A 55 -5.76 -6.96 0.47
C LEU A 55 -5.82 -7.13 -1.05
N LEU A 56 -5.21 -6.22 -1.82
CA LEU A 56 -5.18 -6.28 -3.29
C LEU A 56 -4.57 -7.57 -3.86
N LEU A 57 -3.64 -8.18 -3.13
CA LEU A 57 -2.97 -9.42 -3.49
C LEU A 57 -3.79 -10.67 -3.18
N GLN A 58 -4.85 -10.57 -2.36
CA GLN A 58 -5.70 -11.71 -2.06
C GLN A 58 -6.40 -12.22 -3.34
N PRO A 59 -6.56 -13.54 -3.49
CA PRO A 59 -7.25 -14.11 -4.64
C PRO A 59 -8.72 -13.65 -4.65
N ASP A 60 -9.27 -13.49 -5.87
CA ASP A 60 -10.65 -13.00 -6.09
C ASP A 60 -11.70 -14.10 -5.79
N GLU A 61 -11.57 -14.79 -4.65
CA GLU A 61 -12.48 -15.83 -4.18
C GLU A 61 -13.61 -15.25 -3.30
N LYS A 62 -14.69 -16.03 -3.12
CA LYS A 62 -15.96 -15.61 -2.49
C LYS A 62 -15.82 -14.98 -1.09
N ASN A 63 -14.73 -15.21 -0.37
CA ASN A 63 -14.48 -14.67 0.97
C ASN A 63 -13.61 -13.39 0.98
N HIS A 64 -13.15 -12.91 -0.18
CA HIS A 64 -12.29 -11.74 -0.31
C HIS A 64 -12.82 -10.74 -1.34
N ILE A 65 -14.15 -10.56 -1.37
CA ILE A 65 -14.76 -9.55 -2.23
C ILE A 65 -14.39 -8.17 -1.67
N LEU A 66 -13.34 -7.56 -2.23
CA LEU A 66 -12.97 -6.19 -1.96
C LEU A 66 -13.95 -5.25 -2.67
N ILE A 67 -14.87 -4.67 -1.91
CA ILE A 67 -15.76 -3.64 -2.44
C ILE A 67 -15.08 -2.29 -2.20
N GLN A 68 -14.93 -1.47 -3.25
CA GLN A 68 -14.41 -0.12 -3.10
C GLN A 68 -15.34 0.70 -2.19
N SER A 69 -14.80 1.35 -1.17
CA SER A 69 -15.60 2.26 -0.34
C SER A 69 -15.79 3.59 -1.07
N VAL A 70 -17.04 3.93 -1.39
CA VAL A 70 -17.39 5.17 -2.11
C VAL A 70 -16.92 6.40 -1.34
N ASP A 71 -17.19 6.46 -0.05
CA ASP A 71 -16.82 7.62 0.79
C ASP A 71 -15.29 7.77 0.88
N LYS A 72 -14.56 6.67 1.07
CA LYS A 72 -13.09 6.70 1.11
C LYS A 72 -12.47 7.02 -0.24
N SER A 73 -13.14 6.71 -1.35
CA SER A 73 -12.66 7.06 -2.70
C SER A 73 -12.72 8.55 -3.01
N LEU A 74 -13.61 9.28 -2.34
CA LEU A 74 -13.66 10.75 -2.43
C LEU A 74 -12.50 11.38 -1.65
N ILE A 75 -12.22 10.87 -0.45
CA ILE A 75 -11.17 11.41 0.44
C ILE A 75 -9.77 11.00 -0.04
N TYR A 76 -9.56 9.72 -0.33
CA TYR A 76 -8.26 9.12 -0.67
C TYR A 76 -8.10 8.88 -2.17
N SER A 77 -8.61 9.80 -2.98
CA SER A 77 -8.69 9.67 -4.43
C SER A 77 -7.33 9.38 -5.08
N SER A 78 -6.20 9.86 -4.52
CA SER A 78 -4.87 9.52 -5.05
C SER A 78 -4.56 8.03 -4.93
N ASN A 79 -4.90 7.43 -3.79
CA ASN A 79 -4.61 6.01 -3.54
C ASN A 79 -5.43 5.11 -4.47
N PHE A 80 -6.67 5.48 -4.78
CA PHE A 80 -7.49 4.72 -5.72
C PHE A 80 -6.91 4.72 -7.13
N ILE A 81 -6.44 5.87 -7.63
CA ILE A 81 -5.77 5.97 -8.94
C ILE A 81 -4.49 5.11 -8.96
N ILE A 82 -3.70 5.20 -7.89
CA ILE A 82 -2.46 4.43 -7.77
C ILE A 82 -2.75 2.93 -7.71
N TYR A 83 -3.71 2.50 -6.90
CA TYR A 83 -4.06 1.08 -6.78
C TYR A 83 -4.69 0.53 -8.05
N GLN A 84 -5.48 1.32 -8.77
CA GLN A 84 -5.92 0.94 -10.10
C GLN A 84 -4.72 0.68 -11.02
N ALA A 85 -3.71 1.55 -11.02
CA ALA A 85 -2.48 1.34 -11.78
C ALA A 85 -1.70 0.09 -11.31
N VAL A 86 -1.57 -0.14 -9.99
CA VAL A 86 -0.94 -1.36 -9.43
C VAL A 86 -1.64 -2.61 -9.97
N THR A 87 -2.97 -2.67 -9.91
CA THR A 87 -3.74 -3.83 -10.36
C THR A 87 -3.67 -4.05 -11.87
N GLN A 88 -3.23 -3.07 -12.65
CA GLN A 88 -3.02 -3.23 -14.09
C GLN A 88 -1.56 -3.61 -14.44
N ASP A 89 -0.63 -3.54 -13.48
CA ASP A 89 0.78 -3.88 -13.71
C ASP A 89 0.97 -5.40 -13.83
N SER A 90 1.74 -5.81 -14.85
CA SER A 90 1.95 -7.21 -15.19
C SER A 90 2.74 -7.98 -14.13
N HIS A 91 3.65 -7.32 -13.40
CA HIS A 91 4.47 -7.97 -12.38
C HIS A 91 3.64 -8.19 -11.12
N PHE A 92 2.80 -7.21 -10.77
CA PHE A 92 1.81 -7.37 -9.71
C PHE A 92 0.86 -8.54 -10.01
N GLN A 93 0.27 -8.57 -11.22
CA GLN A 93 -0.61 -9.66 -11.63
C GLN A 93 0.09 -11.02 -11.65
N SER A 94 1.37 -11.03 -12.05
CA SER A 94 2.18 -12.25 -12.06
C SER A 94 2.39 -12.82 -10.66
N ILE A 95 2.48 -11.99 -9.60
CA ILE A 95 2.52 -12.46 -8.20
C ILE A 95 1.12 -12.88 -7.73
N LYS A 96 0.09 -12.07 -7.98
CA LYS A 96 -1.28 -12.33 -7.53
C LYS A 96 -1.84 -13.65 -8.08
N GLN A 97 -1.56 -13.97 -9.34
CA GLN A 97 -2.15 -15.11 -10.06
C GLN A 97 -1.30 -16.38 -9.99
N ARG A 98 -0.24 -16.42 -9.17
CA ARG A 98 0.60 -17.61 -9.06
C ARG A 98 -0.16 -18.77 -8.46
N LYS A 99 0.01 -19.96 -9.06
CA LYS A 99 -0.58 -21.20 -8.56
C LYS A 99 0.03 -21.66 -7.24
N ASP A 100 1.27 -21.27 -6.98
CA ASP A 100 2.05 -21.57 -5.79
C ASP A 100 2.13 -20.38 -4.82
N ALA A 101 1.21 -19.41 -4.94
CA ALA A 101 1.15 -18.29 -4.00
C ALA A 101 0.83 -18.78 -2.59
N THR A 102 1.77 -18.59 -1.65
CA THR A 102 1.55 -18.86 -0.23
C THR A 102 1.25 -17.56 0.52
N PRO A 103 0.62 -17.61 1.70
CA PRO A 103 0.40 -16.43 2.53
C PRO A 103 1.69 -15.63 2.79
N GLU A 104 2.82 -16.30 2.98
CA GLU A 104 4.13 -15.68 3.20
C GLU A 104 4.62 -14.91 1.99
N LEU A 105 4.50 -15.48 0.78
CA LEU A 105 4.87 -14.78 -0.46
C LEU A 105 4.01 -13.52 -0.65
N LEU A 106 2.69 -13.64 -0.43
CA LEU A 106 1.77 -12.50 -0.58
C LEU A 106 2.04 -11.43 0.48
N PHE A 107 2.40 -11.82 1.70
CA PHE A 107 2.79 -10.88 2.76
C PHE A 107 4.10 -10.17 2.44
N LEU A 108 5.15 -10.88 2.04
CA LEU A 108 6.41 -10.27 1.62
C LEU A 108 6.22 -9.33 0.43
N ALA A 109 5.38 -9.72 -0.54
CA ALA A 109 5.01 -8.87 -1.67
C ALA A 109 4.32 -7.59 -1.19
N ALA A 110 3.40 -7.67 -0.22
CA ALA A 110 2.74 -6.50 0.35
C ALA A 110 3.73 -5.55 1.05
N LEU A 111 4.70 -6.08 1.82
CA LEU A 111 5.73 -5.28 2.48
C LEU A 111 6.58 -4.51 1.46
N TYR A 112 7.09 -5.20 0.45
CA TYR A 112 7.92 -4.57 -0.58
C TYR A 112 7.13 -3.59 -1.45
N LEU A 113 5.89 -3.92 -1.83
CA LEU A 113 5.03 -3.03 -2.60
C LEU A 113 4.73 -1.75 -1.82
N ALA A 114 4.37 -1.85 -0.54
CA ALA A 114 4.09 -0.69 0.29
C ALA A 114 5.32 0.21 0.43
N THR A 115 6.49 -0.37 0.71
CA THR A 115 7.75 0.39 0.76
C THR A 115 8.07 1.05 -0.57
N GLY A 116 7.94 0.31 -1.68
CA GLY A 116 8.16 0.86 -3.02
C GLY A 116 7.21 2.00 -3.34
N LEU A 117 5.92 1.86 -3.02
CA LEU A 117 4.92 2.90 -3.20
C LEU A 117 5.21 4.13 -2.34
N ASN A 118 5.55 3.96 -1.07
CA ASN A 118 5.89 5.07 -0.17
C ASN A 118 7.13 5.84 -0.68
N GLU A 119 8.16 5.14 -1.12
CA GLU A 119 9.35 5.75 -1.75
C GLU A 119 8.97 6.46 -3.06
N TRP A 120 8.09 5.88 -3.87
CA TRP A 120 7.62 6.47 -5.12
C TRP A 120 6.75 7.71 -4.89
N PHE A 121 5.89 7.73 -3.87
CA PHE A 121 5.13 8.93 -3.49
C PHE A 121 6.05 10.09 -3.14
N LEU A 122 7.07 9.83 -2.32
CA LEU A 122 8.08 10.83 -1.98
C LEU A 122 8.83 11.33 -3.22
N TYR A 123 9.17 10.42 -4.14
CA TYR A 123 9.79 10.77 -5.41
C TYR A 123 8.90 11.69 -6.25
N VAL A 124 7.63 11.33 -6.46
CA VAL A 124 6.64 12.17 -7.16
C VAL A 124 6.54 13.54 -6.49
N MET A 125 6.40 13.57 -5.16
CA MET A 125 6.28 14.83 -4.43
C MET A 125 7.51 15.75 -4.61
N LYS A 126 8.71 15.18 -4.73
CA LYS A 126 9.94 15.92 -5.02
C LYS A 126 9.99 16.40 -6.46
N THR A 127 9.70 15.53 -7.42
CA THR A 127 9.74 15.86 -8.85
C THR A 127 8.80 17.01 -9.23
N TYR A 128 7.64 17.09 -8.58
CA TYR A 128 6.62 18.10 -8.88
C TYR A 128 6.55 19.25 -7.85
N ASN A 129 7.58 19.41 -7.01
CA ASN A 129 7.71 20.51 -6.03
C ASN A 129 6.54 20.60 -5.01
N ILE A 130 5.99 19.47 -4.61
CA ILE A 130 4.92 19.35 -3.60
C ILE A 130 5.39 18.55 -2.37
N SER A 131 6.69 18.62 -2.06
CA SER A 131 7.31 17.88 -0.95
C SER A 131 6.83 18.30 0.44
N TYR A 132 6.23 19.49 0.59
CA TYR A 132 5.62 19.93 1.85
C TYR A 132 4.53 18.97 2.33
N MET A 133 3.85 18.28 1.40
CA MET A 133 2.81 17.30 1.72
C MET A 133 3.36 16.12 2.53
N ALA A 134 4.63 15.74 2.32
CA ALA A 134 5.23 14.63 3.06
C ALA A 134 5.35 14.95 4.56
N GLU A 135 5.72 16.18 4.90
CA GLU A 135 5.81 16.60 6.31
C GLU A 135 4.41 16.73 6.92
N LYS A 136 3.45 17.28 6.18
CA LYS A 136 2.04 17.36 6.59
C LYS A 136 1.45 15.96 6.87
N ASN A 137 1.70 15.00 5.99
CA ASN A 137 1.23 13.62 6.14
C ASN A 137 1.82 12.94 7.39
N LYS A 138 3.12 13.15 7.67
CA LYS A 138 3.77 12.61 8.87
C LYS A 138 3.19 13.19 10.15
N GLU A 139 2.89 14.48 10.18
CA GLU A 139 2.37 15.16 11.37
C GLU A 139 0.90 14.85 11.63
N GLN A 140 0.09 14.80 10.57
CA GLN A 140 -1.37 14.75 10.71
C GLN A 140 -1.94 13.33 10.70
N GLY A 141 -1.21 12.37 10.15
CA GLY A 141 -1.71 11.03 9.90
C GLY A 141 -2.63 10.97 8.70
N TYR A 142 -2.12 10.44 7.59
CA TYR A 142 -2.81 10.33 6.31
C TYR A 142 -4.14 9.58 6.44
N PHE A 143 -4.15 8.41 7.10
CA PHE A 143 -5.36 7.59 7.26
C PHE A 143 -6.31 8.05 8.39
N ASN A 144 -5.98 9.17 9.06
CA ASN A 144 -6.77 9.73 10.17
C ASN A 144 -7.48 11.04 9.81
N ILE A 145 -7.43 11.47 8.53
CA ILE A 145 -7.98 12.76 8.10
C ILE A 145 -9.49 12.89 8.36
N GLN A 146 -10.27 11.79 8.33
CA GLN A 146 -11.72 11.85 8.59
C GLN A 146 -12.09 12.31 10.01
N TYR A 147 -11.15 12.28 10.96
CA TYR A 147 -11.37 12.71 12.34
C TYR A 147 -10.90 14.16 12.60
N ARG A 148 -10.48 14.87 11.56
CA ARG A 148 -9.95 16.24 11.62
C ARG A 148 -11.05 17.27 11.38
N THR A 149 -10.69 18.54 11.51
CA THR A 149 -11.61 19.65 11.25
C THR A 149 -11.95 19.76 9.77
N GLU A 150 -13.08 20.40 9.43
CA GLU A 150 -13.50 20.60 8.03
C GLU A 150 -12.44 21.35 7.21
N ASP A 151 -11.79 22.35 7.79
CA ASP A 151 -10.71 23.11 7.14
C ASP A 151 -9.48 22.23 6.83
N GLU A 152 -9.12 21.34 7.76
CA GLU A 152 -8.02 20.38 7.56
C GLU A 152 -8.36 19.36 6.48
N ILE A 153 -9.61 18.86 6.46
CA ILE A 153 -10.12 17.95 5.43
C ILE A 153 -10.09 18.64 4.06
N GLN A 154 -10.58 19.88 3.98
CA GLN A 154 -10.59 20.65 2.73
C GLN A 154 -9.16 20.87 2.21
N SER A 155 -8.24 21.29 3.09
CA SER A 155 -6.83 21.46 2.73
C SER A 155 -6.19 20.14 2.28
N PHE A 156 -6.55 19.02 2.88
CA PHE A 156 -6.10 17.70 2.44
C PHE A 156 -6.66 17.32 1.06
N LEU A 157 -7.93 17.59 0.77
CA LEU A 157 -8.52 17.33 -0.55
C LEU A 157 -7.85 18.15 -1.66
N GLU A 158 -7.45 19.39 -1.36
CA GLU A 158 -6.66 20.22 -2.29
C GLU A 158 -5.29 19.60 -2.56
N ASP A 159 -4.61 19.11 -1.50
CA ASP A 159 -3.35 18.39 -1.64
C ASP A 159 -3.51 17.09 -2.45
N GLN A 160 -4.60 16.34 -2.23
CA GLN A 160 -4.95 15.15 -3.01
C GLN A 160 -5.11 15.47 -4.49
N ALA A 161 -5.82 16.55 -4.84
CA ALA A 161 -6.01 16.95 -6.23
C ALA A 161 -4.68 17.34 -6.92
N LEU A 162 -3.80 18.05 -6.20
CA LEU A 162 -2.46 18.40 -6.67
C LEU A 162 -1.59 17.14 -6.88
N PHE A 163 -1.60 16.23 -5.90
CA PHE A 163 -0.85 14.99 -5.97
C PHE A 163 -1.35 14.09 -7.12
N ILE A 164 -2.66 13.96 -7.32
CA ILE A 164 -3.25 13.24 -8.46
C ILE A 164 -2.73 13.78 -9.78
N LYS A 165 -2.69 15.11 -9.95
CA LYS A 165 -2.17 15.72 -11.17
C LYS A 165 -0.72 15.33 -11.41
N ALA A 166 0.12 15.31 -10.38
CA ALA A 166 1.51 14.87 -10.45
C ALA A 166 1.61 13.37 -10.77
N THR A 167 0.87 12.53 -10.05
CA THR A 167 0.78 11.08 -10.24
C THR A 167 0.39 10.72 -11.67
N ILE A 168 -0.63 11.35 -12.26
CA ILE A 168 -1.06 11.07 -13.64
C ILE A 168 0.04 11.40 -14.65
N GLN A 169 0.84 12.45 -14.42
CA GLN A 169 1.97 12.73 -15.30
C GLN A 169 3.08 11.70 -15.11
N GLU A 170 3.38 11.33 -13.87
CA GLU A 170 4.45 10.39 -13.56
C GLU A 170 4.16 8.96 -14.01
N LEU A 171 2.88 8.54 -13.97
CA LEU A 171 2.41 7.25 -14.50
C LEU A 171 2.61 7.09 -16.01
N LYS A 172 2.85 8.19 -16.75
CA LYS A 172 3.21 8.12 -18.19
C LYS A 172 4.67 7.75 -18.42
N THR A 173 5.47 7.71 -17.35
CA THR A 173 6.87 7.29 -17.39
C THR A 173 6.99 5.85 -16.89
N ASP A 174 8.18 5.25 -17.05
CA ASP A 174 8.44 3.90 -16.51
C ASP A 174 8.71 3.88 -14.99
N SER A 175 8.73 5.02 -14.30
CA SER A 175 9.16 5.08 -12.89
C SER A 175 8.30 4.20 -11.99
N PHE A 176 6.98 4.22 -12.21
CA PHE A 176 6.02 3.42 -11.45
C PHE A 176 6.19 1.91 -11.70
N SER A 177 6.17 1.46 -12.95
CA SER A 177 6.30 0.03 -13.27
C SER A 177 7.65 -0.53 -12.84
N LYS A 178 8.74 0.25 -12.90
CA LYS A 178 10.06 -0.15 -12.35
C LYS A 178 10.01 -0.41 -10.85
N ILE A 179 9.26 0.38 -10.09
CA ILE A 179 9.09 0.18 -8.65
C ILE A 179 8.26 -1.07 -8.37
N ILE A 180 7.15 -1.29 -9.08
CA ILE A 180 6.33 -2.50 -8.92
C ILE A 180 7.15 -3.74 -9.24
N LYS A 181 7.83 -3.76 -10.40
CA LYS A 181 8.75 -4.83 -10.80
C LYS A 181 9.75 -5.15 -9.71
N LYS A 182 10.53 -4.16 -9.26
CA LYS A 182 11.56 -4.33 -8.25
C LYS A 182 10.98 -4.88 -6.94
N SER A 183 9.80 -4.40 -6.54
CA SER A 183 9.13 -4.83 -5.32
C SER A 183 8.72 -6.30 -5.40
N CYS A 184 8.09 -6.71 -6.51
CA CYS A 184 7.71 -8.09 -6.77
C CYS A 184 8.91 -9.04 -6.87
N GLU A 185 9.97 -8.63 -7.57
CA GLU A 185 11.20 -9.42 -7.69
C GLU A 185 11.88 -9.63 -6.34
N ASN A 186 12.06 -8.56 -5.55
CA ASN A 186 12.66 -8.66 -4.22
C ASN A 186 11.85 -9.55 -3.28
N ALA A 187 10.53 -9.43 -3.28
CA ALA A 187 9.65 -10.29 -2.49
C ALA A 187 9.83 -11.76 -2.87
N TYR A 188 9.88 -12.04 -4.17
CA TYR A 188 10.03 -13.42 -4.66
C TYR A 188 11.41 -14.00 -4.34
N PHE A 189 12.49 -13.24 -4.51
CA PHE A 189 13.83 -13.71 -4.16
C PHE A 189 13.96 -14.00 -2.67
N LEU A 190 13.46 -13.09 -1.81
CA LEU A 190 13.48 -13.30 -0.37
C LEU A 190 12.64 -14.53 0.04
N TYR A 191 11.50 -14.72 -0.61
CA TYR A 191 10.66 -15.90 -0.41
C TYR A 191 11.41 -17.20 -0.78
N LEU A 192 12.06 -17.25 -1.94
CA LEU A 192 12.83 -18.42 -2.36
C LEU A 192 13.96 -18.74 -1.38
N GLU A 193 14.70 -17.74 -0.93
CA GLU A 193 15.83 -17.90 0.00
C GLU A 193 15.41 -18.44 1.37
N ASN A 194 14.24 -18.02 1.88
CA ASN A 194 13.84 -18.32 3.26
C ASN A 194 12.82 -19.45 3.41
N PHE A 195 12.00 -19.70 2.38
CA PHE A 195 10.87 -20.62 2.50
C PHE A 195 10.94 -21.83 1.56
N VAL A 196 11.62 -21.70 0.42
CA VAL A 196 11.76 -22.80 -0.54
C VAL A 196 13.11 -23.49 -0.39
N ASN A 197 14.21 -22.73 -0.35
CA ASN A 197 15.56 -23.28 -0.32
C ASN A 197 15.97 -23.86 1.05
N GLN A 198 15.22 -23.58 2.12
CA GLN A 198 15.44 -24.18 3.45
C GLN A 198 14.76 -25.56 3.61
N GLN A 199 13.99 -26.00 2.62
CA GLN A 199 13.28 -27.29 2.64
C GLN A 199 14.06 -28.42 1.93
N VAL A 200 15.34 -28.19 1.58
CA VAL A 200 16.24 -29.16 0.91
C VAL A 200 17.40 -29.55 1.83
#